data_AF-A0A0S8HR97-F1
#
_entry.id   AF-A0A0S8HR97-F1
#
_cell.length_a   1.000
_cell.length_b   1.000
_cell.length_c   1.000
_cell.angle_alpha   90.00
_cell.angle_beta   90.00
_cell.angle_gamma   90.00
#
_symmetry.space_group_name_H-M   'P 1'
#
loop_
_entity.id
_entity.type
_entity.pdbx_description
1 polymer ?
#
loop_
_entity_poly.entity_id
_entity_poly.type
_entity_poly.pdbx_seq_one_letter_code
_entity_poly.pdbx_strand_id
1 'polypeptide(L)'
;MKSFSMILCGLLLSASICAEKQEILFQLILTPLSSKGIQIDSTKLILLNSDSIPVDQFITNKDTIFYLFDSLNEGKYFLTVQLYQQDYILIESLSSGYLHGISTREIRGSVFIECAYPVLHVNWNPGISFDGNDFYDYAIEPDSNFLRCYYLDSLDSLSTAFLDSGMHYYQEYPVHWELLDSNLIPIIHYSFGDYRNPVTTCHTAFAFYDELSKNNDSINYAGFINNANWLLDNCDSNYYLHYEFNFTHGGEVLPAGWVSGMAQGLALAVLSMACDLTGEQKYLDGADGIFTTMYKNSGNYWCIGVDEKDYYWLEEYPCSRFCHVFNGMVSGLWGLWCYYTITGDHFAGIMLEAGIKSVVDNYPQWNCPNQDLSYYCLHYNKNINYHNKHILQLRYFGDYFGIAEFHQAADCFSNKYFAAYPRSLTLSPEEDTAELKLFSTLSWNVNADHEWLSVQGIGNELDVLCNENPSYQCRTANISFTGSGDNVLQVIPVKQHPVRSYSLADMKIIKVSPDSGQIWFEVDIDNMWTVKCDHYWIKSSKVNDTMLLVKYMENTSSRRRTANLEVYIKD
;
A
#
# COMPACT_ATOMS: atom_id res chain seq x y z
N MET A 1 33.33 41.24 -15.01
CA MET A 1 34.29 42.03 -14.22
C MET A 1 33.93 43.49 -14.41
N LYS A 2 33.75 44.38 -13.45
CA LYS A 2 33.74 44.44 -11.97
C LYS A 2 33.07 45.82 -11.76
N SER A 3 32.04 46.01 -10.93
CA SER A 3 32.11 46.24 -9.48
C SER A 3 31.19 47.43 -9.24
N PHE A 4 30.13 47.27 -8.45
CA PHE A 4 29.63 48.39 -7.65
C PHE A 4 29.47 47.93 -6.21
N SER A 5 30.18 48.67 -5.36
CA SER A 5 30.24 48.54 -3.92
C SER A 5 28.95 49.06 -3.29
N MET A 6 28.50 48.30 -2.30
CA MET A 6 27.63 48.64 -1.19
C MET A 6 28.02 49.97 -0.50
N ILE A 7 27.04 50.69 0.07
CA ILE A 7 27.03 51.22 1.45
C ILE A 7 25.61 51.70 1.83
N LEU A 8 25.20 51.27 3.02
CA LEU A 8 23.96 51.49 3.79
C LEU A 8 23.71 52.93 4.25
N CYS A 9 22.42 53.25 4.43
CA CYS A 9 21.81 53.99 5.55
C CYS A 9 20.29 53.72 5.43
N GLY A 10 19.55 53.11 6.35
CA GLY A 10 19.60 53.17 7.80
C GLY A 10 18.24 53.74 8.29
N LEU A 11 17.18 52.93 8.26
CA LEU A 11 15.89 53.22 8.90
C LEU A 11 15.59 52.08 9.87
N LEU A 12 16.01 52.28 11.12
CA LEU A 12 15.56 51.50 12.28
C LEU A 12 14.14 51.95 12.61
N LEU A 13 13.15 51.19 12.14
CA LEU A 13 11.87 51.11 12.84
C LEU A 13 12.01 49.98 13.85
N SER A 14 12.21 50.36 15.11
CA SER A 14 12.03 49.46 16.24
C SER A 14 10.53 49.19 16.39
N ALA A 15 10.08 48.06 15.86
CA ALA A 15 8.82 47.46 16.31
C ALA A 15 9.16 46.62 17.54
N SER A 16 8.61 47.01 18.68
CA SER A 16 8.54 46.18 19.87
C SER A 16 7.71 44.96 19.49
N ILE A 17 8.34 43.80 19.32
CA ILE A 17 7.60 42.53 19.18
C ILE A 17 6.92 42.30 20.52
N CYS A 18 5.61 42.47 20.56
CA CYS A 18 4.78 42.04 21.67
C CYS A 18 4.75 40.51 21.60
N ALA A 19 5.56 39.86 22.44
CA ALA A 19 5.95 38.45 22.34
C ALA A 19 4.90 37.46 22.90
N GLU A 20 3.60 37.69 22.71
CA GLU A 20 2.56 36.90 23.42
C GLU A 20 1.39 36.39 22.57
N LYS A 21 1.37 36.55 21.24
CA LYS A 21 0.16 36.24 20.46
C LYS A 21 0.45 35.50 19.15
N GLN A 22 -0.33 34.44 18.93
CA GLN A 22 -0.35 33.67 17.68
C GLN A 22 -1.35 34.28 16.69
N GLU A 23 -1.08 34.08 15.40
CA GLU A 23 -1.84 34.69 14.30
C GLU A 23 -2.11 33.67 13.18
N ILE A 24 -3.27 33.78 12.52
CA ILE A 24 -3.60 33.08 11.28
C ILE A 24 -3.96 34.11 10.20
N LEU A 25 -3.17 34.17 9.13
CA LEU A 25 -3.45 35.00 7.96
C LEU A 25 -4.20 34.20 6.89
N PHE A 26 -5.49 34.44 6.70
CA PHE A 26 -6.27 33.85 5.61
C PHE A 26 -6.18 34.70 4.33
N GLN A 27 -5.96 34.02 3.20
CA GLN A 27 -5.97 34.60 1.86
C GLN A 27 -6.86 33.78 0.92
N LEU A 28 -7.81 34.40 0.24
CA LEU A 28 -8.65 33.77 -0.80
C LEU A 28 -8.82 34.69 -2.01
N ILE A 29 -8.68 34.13 -3.22
CA ILE A 29 -8.87 34.83 -4.49
C ILE A 29 -9.95 34.11 -5.32
N LEU A 30 -11.09 34.78 -5.54
CA LEU A 30 -12.27 34.26 -6.24
C LEU A 30 -12.29 34.57 -7.74
N THR A 31 -11.27 35.26 -8.26
CA THR A 31 -11.18 35.70 -9.67
C THR A 31 -11.53 34.62 -10.71
N PRO A 32 -11.13 33.34 -10.55
CA PRO A 32 -11.52 32.28 -11.48
C PRO A 32 -13.05 32.13 -11.63
N LEU A 33 -13.82 32.27 -10.55
CA LEU A 33 -15.29 32.18 -10.56
C LEU A 33 -15.94 33.39 -11.25
N SER A 34 -15.54 34.59 -10.84
CA SER A 34 -16.05 35.84 -11.40
C SER A 34 -15.82 35.89 -12.91
N SER A 35 -14.66 35.40 -13.37
CA SER A 35 -14.31 35.33 -14.80
C SER A 35 -15.19 34.39 -15.63
N LYS A 36 -15.90 33.47 -14.98
CA LYS A 36 -16.75 32.43 -15.59
C LYS A 36 -18.24 32.73 -15.47
N GLY A 37 -18.59 33.91 -14.97
CA GLY A 37 -19.98 34.38 -14.83
C GLY A 37 -20.70 33.86 -13.59
N ILE A 38 -20.00 33.21 -12.66
CA ILE A 38 -20.55 32.79 -11.37
C ILE A 38 -20.51 34.01 -10.43
N GLN A 39 -21.67 34.42 -9.92
CA GLN A 39 -21.77 35.52 -8.94
C GLN A 39 -21.78 34.99 -7.51
N ILE A 40 -20.84 35.47 -6.70
CA ILE A 40 -20.79 35.26 -5.26
C ILE A 40 -21.21 36.57 -4.58
N ASP A 41 -22.25 36.54 -3.76
CA ASP A 41 -22.78 37.72 -3.07
C ASP A 41 -21.99 38.05 -1.80
N SER A 42 -21.58 37.01 -1.07
CA SER A 42 -20.74 37.16 0.11
C SER A 42 -19.96 35.89 0.44
N THR A 43 -18.85 36.07 1.15
CA THR A 43 -18.01 35.03 1.71
C THR A 43 -17.99 35.18 3.22
N LYS A 44 -18.25 34.09 3.94
CA LYS A 44 -18.16 34.03 5.41
C LYS A 44 -17.02 33.10 5.83
N LEU A 45 -16.16 33.59 6.70
CA LEU A 45 -15.10 32.86 7.37
C LEU A 45 -15.50 32.64 8.83
N ILE A 46 -15.34 31.43 9.34
CA ILE A 46 -15.62 31.10 10.75
C ILE A 46 -14.43 30.30 11.27
N LEU A 47 -13.70 30.84 12.24
CA LEU A 47 -12.64 30.13 12.94
C LEU A 47 -13.23 29.51 14.21
N LEU A 48 -13.09 28.20 14.36
CA LEU A 48 -13.55 27.39 15.49
C LEU A 48 -12.33 26.87 16.26
N ASN A 49 -12.45 26.70 17.57
CA ASN A 49 -11.45 25.98 18.37
C ASN A 49 -11.65 24.45 18.33
N SER A 50 -10.83 23.70 19.08
CA SER A 50 -10.91 22.24 19.22
C SER A 50 -12.29 21.70 19.63
N ASP A 51 -13.08 22.50 20.36
CA ASP A 51 -14.43 22.14 20.83
C ASP A 51 -15.53 22.56 19.84
N SER A 52 -15.16 22.95 18.62
CA SER A 52 -16.08 23.48 17.59
C SER A 52 -16.82 24.76 18.02
N ILE A 53 -16.23 25.55 18.92
CA ILE A 53 -16.78 26.85 19.35
C ILE A 53 -16.17 27.95 18.49
N PRO A 54 -16.98 28.83 17.85
CA PRO A 54 -16.48 29.98 17.12
C PRO A 54 -15.64 30.91 18.01
N VAL A 55 -14.39 31.12 17.63
CA VAL A 55 -13.47 32.06 18.26
C VAL A 55 -13.37 33.38 17.50
N ASP A 56 -13.61 33.37 16.19
CA ASP A 56 -13.69 34.58 15.36
C ASP A 56 -14.50 34.31 14.07
N GLN A 57 -15.05 35.37 13.47
CA GLN A 57 -15.80 35.30 12.21
C GLN A 57 -15.67 36.58 11.38
N PHE A 58 -15.64 36.43 10.07
CA PHE A 58 -15.51 37.53 9.12
C PHE A 58 -16.42 37.35 7.91
N ILE A 59 -17.10 38.41 7.47
CA ILE A 59 -17.96 38.39 6.27
C ILE A 59 -17.53 39.51 5.33
N THR A 60 -17.41 39.19 4.04
CA THR A 60 -17.00 40.14 3.00
C THR A 60 -17.68 39.82 1.66
N ASN A 61 -17.79 40.81 0.78
CA ASN A 61 -18.29 40.66 -0.60
C ASN A 61 -17.18 40.92 -1.64
N LYS A 62 -15.92 40.82 -1.22
CA LYS A 62 -14.76 41.06 -2.09
C LYS A 62 -14.30 39.77 -2.76
N ASP A 63 -13.93 39.88 -4.04
CA ASP A 63 -13.31 38.80 -4.80
C ASP A 63 -11.89 38.46 -4.32
N THR A 64 -11.24 39.36 -3.59
CA THR A 64 -9.93 39.13 -2.98
C THR A 64 -10.02 39.40 -1.50
N ILE A 65 -9.75 38.37 -0.71
CA ILE A 65 -9.93 38.34 0.74
C ILE A 65 -8.57 38.15 1.39
N PHE A 66 -8.24 39.06 2.29
CA PHE A 66 -7.12 38.94 3.23
C PHE A 66 -7.70 39.22 4.62
N TYR A 67 -7.58 38.26 5.53
CA TYR A 67 -8.09 38.39 6.89
C TYR A 67 -7.08 37.82 7.89
N LEU A 68 -6.85 38.53 8.99
CA LEU A 68 -5.94 38.12 10.05
C LEU A 68 -6.76 37.75 11.28
N PHE A 69 -6.74 36.48 11.67
CA PHE A 69 -7.16 36.04 12.98
C PHE A 69 -5.99 36.26 13.94
N ASP A 70 -6.14 37.10 14.95
CA ASP A 70 -5.07 37.42 15.89
C ASP A 70 -5.39 36.97 17.32
N SER A 71 -4.42 37.10 18.22
CA SER A 71 -4.61 36.85 19.65
C SER A 71 -5.06 35.42 19.99
N LEU A 72 -4.62 34.45 19.19
CA LEU A 72 -4.97 33.04 19.36
C LEU A 72 -4.06 32.38 20.40
N ASN A 73 -4.60 31.34 21.05
CA ASN A 73 -3.84 30.47 21.94
C ASN A 73 -3.30 29.28 21.15
N GLU A 74 -2.28 28.62 21.68
CA GLU A 74 -1.83 27.35 21.13
C GLU A 74 -2.97 26.32 21.12
N GLY A 75 -3.15 25.61 20.00
CA GLY A 75 -4.17 24.59 19.90
C GLY A 75 -4.65 24.30 18.48
N LYS A 76 -5.60 23.37 18.39
CA LYS A 76 -6.26 22.98 17.14
C LYS A 76 -7.37 23.96 16.80
N TYR A 77 -7.43 24.35 15.54
CA TYR A 77 -8.44 25.26 15.00
C TYR A 77 -9.03 24.70 13.69
N PHE A 78 -10.27 25.07 13.43
CA PHE A 78 -10.98 24.76 12.19
C PHE A 78 -11.44 26.04 11.53
N LEU A 79 -11.16 26.23 10.24
CA LEU A 79 -11.68 27.32 9.45
C LEU A 79 -12.76 26.80 8.51
N THR A 80 -13.98 27.29 8.70
CA THR A 80 -15.07 27.12 7.75
C THR A 80 -15.11 28.32 6.80
N VAL A 81 -15.18 28.06 5.50
CA VAL A 81 -15.34 29.08 4.45
C VAL A 81 -16.61 28.78 3.67
N GLN A 82 -17.56 29.73 3.67
CA GLN A 82 -18.85 29.61 3.00
C GLN A 82 -18.97 30.70 1.93
N LEU A 83 -19.25 30.31 0.68
CA LEU A 83 -19.56 31.23 -0.42
C LEU A 83 -21.07 31.25 -0.65
N TYR A 84 -21.67 32.43 -0.66
CA TYR A 84 -23.11 32.61 -0.79
C TYR A 84 -23.52 33.14 -2.16
N GLN A 85 -24.66 32.65 -2.65
CA GLN A 85 -25.40 33.21 -3.78
C GLN A 85 -26.90 33.21 -3.43
N GLN A 86 -27.53 34.39 -3.47
CA GLN A 86 -28.95 34.62 -3.17
C GLN A 86 -29.39 33.97 -1.85
N ASP A 87 -28.58 34.18 -0.80
CA ASP A 87 -28.76 33.63 0.55
C ASP A 87 -28.57 32.10 0.70
N TYR A 88 -28.25 31.38 -0.37
CA TYR A 88 -27.87 29.97 -0.33
C TYR A 88 -26.36 29.80 -0.28
N ILE A 89 -25.89 28.81 0.49
CA ILE A 89 -24.50 28.37 0.45
C ILE A 89 -24.29 27.66 -0.89
N LEU A 90 -23.50 28.29 -1.76
CA LEU A 90 -23.10 27.72 -3.05
C LEU A 90 -21.95 26.71 -2.87
N ILE A 91 -21.00 27.05 -2.00
CA ILE A 91 -19.84 26.21 -1.67
C ILE A 91 -19.52 26.37 -0.19
N GLU A 92 -19.22 25.26 0.47
CA GLU A 92 -18.67 25.23 1.82
C GLU A 92 -17.40 24.39 1.82
N SER A 93 -16.37 24.85 2.52
CA SER A 93 -15.14 24.09 2.76
C SER A 93 -14.75 24.25 4.22
N LEU A 94 -14.32 23.14 4.81
CA LEU A 94 -13.76 23.09 6.15
C LEU A 94 -12.28 22.72 6.04
N SER A 95 -11.45 23.42 6.80
CA SER A 95 -10.02 23.13 6.87
C SER A 95 -9.59 23.15 8.32
N SER A 96 -8.71 22.23 8.73
CA SER A 96 -8.24 22.15 10.12
C SER A 96 -6.71 22.26 10.18
N GLY A 97 -6.22 22.83 11.27
CA GLY A 97 -4.78 22.96 11.49
C GLY A 97 -4.45 23.27 12.93
N TYR A 98 -3.20 22.99 13.30
CA TYR A 98 -2.69 23.21 14.64
C TYR A 98 -1.77 24.43 14.67
N LEU A 99 -2.00 25.32 15.64
CA LEU A 99 -1.11 26.42 15.95
C LEU A 99 -0.16 25.99 17.07
N HIS A 100 1.15 25.94 16.78
CA HIS A 100 2.21 25.66 17.74
C HIS A 100 3.29 26.75 17.67
N GLY A 101 3.80 27.21 18.83
CA GLY A 101 4.85 28.23 18.91
C GLY A 101 4.36 29.67 18.65
N ILE A 102 5.25 30.57 18.24
CA ILE A 102 4.98 32.02 18.06
C ILE A 102 4.91 32.40 16.57
N SER A 103 4.58 31.45 15.69
CA SER A 103 4.55 31.68 14.24
C SER A 103 3.16 32.13 13.78
N THR A 104 3.12 33.08 12.84
CA THR A 104 1.92 33.36 12.06
C THR A 104 1.73 32.19 11.10
N ARG A 105 0.63 31.44 11.23
CA ARG A 105 0.17 30.50 10.20
C ARG A 105 -0.52 31.32 9.11
N GLU A 106 -0.47 30.87 7.88
CA GLU A 106 -1.31 31.43 6.81
C GLU A 106 -2.27 30.33 6.36
N ILE A 107 -3.42 30.68 5.79
CA ILE A 107 -4.35 29.71 5.22
C ILE A 107 -4.68 30.26 3.84
N ARG A 108 -4.42 29.47 2.81
CA ARG A 108 -4.71 29.84 1.42
C ARG A 108 -5.93 29.09 0.94
N GLY A 109 -6.95 29.83 0.56
CA GLY A 109 -8.08 29.34 -0.19
C GLY A 109 -7.85 29.49 -1.70
N SER A 110 -8.12 28.43 -2.45
CA SER A 110 -8.16 28.44 -3.92
C SER A 110 -9.49 27.90 -4.40
N VAL A 111 -10.09 28.53 -5.40
CA VAL A 111 -11.32 28.04 -6.03
C VAL A 111 -11.04 27.59 -7.45
N PHE A 112 -11.46 26.36 -7.76
CA PHE A 112 -11.40 25.76 -9.08
C PHE A 112 -12.82 25.53 -9.62
N ILE A 113 -12.93 25.29 -10.93
CA ILE A 113 -14.18 24.87 -11.55
C ILE A 113 -13.93 23.50 -12.14
N GLU A 114 -14.49 22.48 -11.50
CA GLU A 114 -14.50 21.12 -12.01
C GLU A 114 -15.89 20.84 -12.57
N CYS A 115 -15.97 20.57 -13.88
CA CYS A 115 -17.25 20.40 -14.58
C CYS A 115 -18.17 21.64 -14.42
N ALA A 116 -19.48 21.45 -14.24
CA ALA A 116 -20.45 22.54 -14.13
C ALA A 116 -20.50 23.19 -12.73
N TYR A 117 -19.66 22.77 -11.78
CA TYR A 117 -19.73 23.19 -10.38
C TYR A 117 -18.39 23.73 -9.87
N PRO A 118 -18.40 24.83 -9.11
CA PRO A 118 -17.19 25.35 -8.49
C PRO A 118 -16.81 24.54 -7.24
N VAL A 119 -15.51 24.39 -7.00
CA VAL A 119 -14.94 23.64 -5.87
C VAL A 119 -13.95 24.54 -5.13
N LEU A 120 -14.11 24.68 -3.81
CA LEU A 120 -13.23 25.48 -2.94
C LEU A 120 -12.30 24.56 -2.15
N HIS A 121 -11.01 24.87 -2.19
CA HIS A 121 -9.95 24.20 -1.43
C HIS A 121 -9.36 25.20 -0.45
N VAL A 122 -9.27 24.84 0.83
CA VAL A 122 -8.69 25.69 1.88
C VAL A 122 -7.54 24.92 2.52
N ASN A 123 -6.31 25.41 2.36
CA ASN A 123 -5.11 24.76 2.87
C ASN A 123 -4.39 25.64 3.92
N TRP A 124 -3.91 25.03 5.00
CA TRP A 124 -3.02 25.64 5.97
C TRP A 124 -1.59 25.75 5.38
N ASN A 125 -0.97 26.92 5.52
CA ASN A 125 -0.03 27.50 4.55
C ASN A 125 1.09 26.59 4.02
N PRO A 126 1.34 26.67 2.71
CA PRO A 126 2.51 26.14 2.01
C PRO A 126 3.90 26.76 2.31
N GLY A 127 4.04 27.63 3.32
CA GLY A 127 5.20 28.53 3.45
C GLY A 127 6.06 28.32 4.70
N ILE A 128 5.71 27.37 5.55
CA ILE A 128 6.35 27.14 6.85
C ILE A 128 6.97 25.75 6.80
N SER A 129 8.22 25.64 7.22
CA SER A 129 8.85 24.34 7.45
C SER A 129 8.01 23.58 8.48
N PHE A 130 7.33 22.52 8.05
CA PHE A 130 6.67 21.60 8.98
C PHE A 130 7.72 20.95 9.88
N ASP A 131 7.40 20.89 11.16
CA ASP A 131 8.04 20.04 12.16
C ASP A 131 7.12 18.83 12.38
N GLY A 132 7.68 17.67 12.70
CA GLY A 132 6.95 16.47 13.12
C GLY A 132 5.91 16.77 14.22
N ASN A 133 6.14 17.80 15.05
CA ASN A 133 5.16 18.27 16.03
C ASN A 133 3.83 18.75 15.43
N ASP A 134 3.80 19.16 14.16
CA ASP A 134 2.59 19.62 13.48
C ASP A 134 1.65 18.48 13.07
N PHE A 135 2.13 17.22 13.12
CA PHE A 135 1.36 16.05 12.66
C PHE A 135 0.67 15.28 13.79
N TYR A 136 0.94 15.59 15.06
CA TYR A 136 0.16 15.00 16.14
C TYR A 136 -1.31 15.46 16.06
N ASP A 137 -2.25 14.51 16.18
CA ASP A 137 -3.70 14.74 16.05
C ASP A 137 -4.17 15.35 14.72
N TYR A 138 -3.31 15.30 13.70
CA TYR A 138 -3.62 15.67 12.32
C TYR A 138 -4.56 14.64 11.68
N ALA A 139 -5.53 15.10 10.89
CA ALA A 139 -6.46 14.23 10.18
C ALA A 139 -6.79 14.79 8.81
N ILE A 140 -6.92 13.90 7.83
CA ILE A 140 -7.45 14.17 6.51
C ILE A 140 -8.91 13.73 6.55
N GLU A 141 -9.82 14.67 6.32
CA GLU A 141 -11.25 14.37 6.31
C GLU A 141 -11.64 13.70 4.98
N PRO A 142 -12.54 12.70 4.96
CA PRO A 142 -12.94 11.99 3.73
C PRO A 142 -13.48 12.87 2.60
N ASP A 143 -14.03 14.04 2.92
CA ASP A 143 -14.55 15.03 1.97
C ASP A 143 -13.51 16.10 1.57
N SER A 144 -12.27 15.94 2.03
CA SER A 144 -11.17 16.83 1.68
C SER A 144 -10.79 16.68 0.22
N ASN A 145 -10.78 17.79 -0.51
CA ASN A 145 -10.41 17.86 -1.92
C ASN A 145 -8.99 18.44 -2.15
N PHE A 146 -8.28 18.86 -1.10
CA PHE A 146 -7.01 19.58 -1.25
C PHE A 146 -5.85 18.71 -1.72
N LEU A 147 -5.91 17.39 -1.49
CA LEU A 147 -4.84 16.47 -1.86
C LEU A 147 -4.59 16.46 -3.36
N ARG A 148 -3.31 16.46 -3.75
CA ARG A 148 -2.93 16.13 -5.12
C ARG A 148 -3.09 14.64 -5.34
N CYS A 149 -3.97 14.26 -6.25
CA CYS A 149 -4.19 12.86 -6.62
C CYS A 149 -3.68 12.54 -8.04
N TYR A 150 -3.24 11.29 -8.23
CA TYR A 150 -2.97 10.69 -9.53
C TYR A 150 -4.16 9.81 -9.87
N TYR A 151 -5.00 10.25 -10.81
CA TYR A 151 -6.23 9.54 -11.13
C TYR A 151 -5.94 8.23 -11.87
N LEU A 152 -6.38 7.11 -11.32
CA LEU A 152 -6.23 5.79 -11.93
C LEU A 152 -7.48 5.42 -12.71
N ASP A 153 -7.37 5.45 -14.04
CA ASP A 153 -8.44 4.98 -14.92
C ASP A 153 -8.71 3.49 -14.64
N SER A 154 -9.92 3.15 -14.18
CA SER A 154 -10.39 1.77 -13.95
C SER A 154 -10.01 1.12 -12.60
N LEU A 155 -9.90 1.90 -11.53
CA LEU A 155 -9.63 1.40 -10.18
C LEU A 155 -10.52 0.19 -9.77
N ASP A 156 -11.83 0.25 -10.05
CA ASP A 156 -12.78 -0.85 -9.75
C ASP A 156 -12.50 -2.14 -10.55
N SER A 157 -12.16 -2.00 -11.83
CA SER A 157 -11.84 -3.13 -12.68
C SER A 157 -10.52 -3.79 -12.27
N LEU A 158 -9.50 -2.98 -11.95
CA LEU A 158 -8.23 -3.47 -11.39
C LEU A 158 -8.45 -4.18 -10.06
N SER A 159 -9.34 -3.66 -9.22
CA SER A 159 -9.66 -4.21 -7.92
C SER A 159 -10.31 -5.59 -8.05
N THR A 160 -11.27 -5.72 -8.97
CA THR A 160 -11.90 -7.02 -9.28
C THR A 160 -10.86 -8.03 -9.77
N ALA A 161 -9.99 -7.64 -10.71
CA ALA A 161 -8.94 -8.52 -11.20
C ALA A 161 -7.92 -8.92 -10.11
N PHE A 162 -7.61 -8.01 -9.19
CA PHE A 162 -6.74 -8.29 -8.06
C PHE A 162 -7.33 -9.33 -7.11
N LEU A 163 -8.60 -9.16 -6.77
CA LEU A 163 -9.36 -10.11 -5.94
C LEU A 163 -9.38 -11.49 -6.60
N ASP A 164 -9.71 -11.56 -7.89
CA ASP A 164 -9.76 -12.81 -8.66
C ASP A 164 -8.38 -13.50 -8.75
N SER A 165 -7.29 -12.73 -8.70
CA SER A 165 -5.92 -13.26 -8.68
C SER A 165 -5.46 -13.80 -7.32
N GLY A 166 -6.28 -13.66 -6.26
CA GLY A 166 -5.94 -14.13 -4.91
C GLY A 166 -5.20 -13.09 -4.05
N MET A 167 -5.18 -11.81 -4.45
CA MET A 167 -4.64 -10.69 -3.66
C MET A 167 -3.19 -10.83 -3.17
N HIS A 168 -2.32 -11.42 -3.99
CA HIS A 168 -0.90 -11.57 -3.64
C HIS A 168 -0.21 -10.24 -3.37
N TYR A 169 0.66 -10.21 -2.36
CA TYR A 169 1.54 -9.07 -2.16
C TYR A 169 2.50 -8.95 -3.35
N TYR A 170 2.81 -7.72 -3.75
CA TYR A 170 3.57 -7.49 -4.99
C TYR A 170 4.99 -8.10 -5.00
N GLN A 171 5.53 -8.43 -3.82
CA GLN A 171 6.85 -8.99 -3.66
C GLN A 171 6.79 -10.34 -2.94
N GLU A 172 7.40 -11.36 -3.52
CA GLU A 172 7.55 -12.66 -2.85
C GLU A 172 8.62 -12.60 -1.75
N TYR A 173 8.32 -13.23 -0.61
CA TYR A 173 9.26 -13.45 0.49
C TYR A 173 9.39 -14.94 0.80
N PRO A 174 10.60 -15.43 1.12
CA PRO A 174 10.75 -16.78 1.64
C PRO A 174 10.32 -16.85 3.12
N VAL A 175 9.79 -18.00 3.54
CA VAL A 175 9.56 -18.27 4.97
C VAL A 175 10.91 -18.51 5.64
N HIS A 176 11.31 -17.57 6.50
CA HIS A 176 12.51 -17.64 7.33
C HIS A 176 12.25 -18.45 8.61
N TRP A 177 12.15 -19.77 8.48
CA TRP A 177 11.85 -20.70 9.58
C TRP A 177 12.77 -20.54 10.80
N GLU A 178 14.02 -20.13 10.59
CA GLU A 178 15.02 -19.90 11.62
C GLU A 178 14.70 -18.72 12.55
N LEU A 179 13.84 -17.79 12.13
CA LEU A 179 13.44 -16.61 12.90
C LEU A 179 12.14 -16.82 13.68
N LEU A 180 11.45 -17.95 13.49
CA LEU A 180 10.10 -18.16 14.00
C LEU A 180 10.09 -18.81 15.38
N ASP A 181 9.16 -18.37 16.23
CA ASP A 181 8.85 -19.05 17.47
C ASP A 181 7.90 -20.24 17.28
N SER A 182 7.46 -20.87 18.37
CA SER A 182 6.53 -22.00 18.33
C SER A 182 5.14 -21.67 17.75
N ASN A 183 4.81 -20.38 17.63
CA ASN A 183 3.55 -19.90 17.06
C ASN A 183 3.74 -19.38 15.62
N LEU A 184 4.91 -19.59 15.00
CA LEU A 184 5.24 -19.14 13.65
C LEU A 184 5.33 -17.62 13.48
N ILE A 185 5.56 -16.89 14.57
CA ILE A 185 5.68 -15.42 14.55
C ILE A 185 7.18 -15.06 14.69
N PRO A 186 7.73 -14.16 13.86
CA PRO A 186 9.16 -13.90 13.83
C PRO A 186 9.66 -13.14 15.07
N ILE A 187 10.87 -13.48 15.53
CA ILE A 187 11.66 -12.76 16.53
C ILE A 187 12.98 -12.35 15.88
N ILE A 188 13.31 -11.06 15.95
CA ILE A 188 14.52 -10.51 15.33
C ILE A 188 15.59 -10.29 16.40
N HIS A 189 16.75 -10.88 16.16
CA HIS A 189 17.92 -10.77 17.02
C HIS A 189 18.74 -9.52 16.66
N TYR A 190 18.47 -8.41 17.33
CA TYR A 190 19.28 -7.20 17.22
C TYR A 190 20.48 -7.27 18.16
N SER A 191 21.52 -6.48 17.87
CA SER A 191 22.69 -6.37 18.77
C SER A 191 22.35 -5.86 20.17
N PHE A 192 21.18 -5.24 20.33
CA PHE A 192 20.67 -4.65 21.56
C PHE A 192 19.46 -5.41 22.16
N GLY A 193 19.15 -6.60 21.64
CA GLY A 193 18.12 -7.49 22.20
C GLY A 193 17.23 -8.14 21.14
N ASP A 194 16.34 -9.01 21.62
CA ASP A 194 15.41 -9.74 20.77
C ASP A 194 14.05 -9.04 20.79
N TYR A 195 13.58 -8.65 19.61
CA TYR A 195 12.32 -7.91 19.48
C TYR A 195 11.50 -8.47 18.34
N ARG A 196 10.17 -8.40 18.49
CA ARG A 196 9.27 -8.55 17.34
C ARG A 196 9.23 -7.24 16.58
N ASN A 197 9.17 -7.35 15.26
CA ASN A 197 9.14 -6.22 14.35
C ASN A 197 7.85 -6.30 13.53
N PRO A 198 6.96 -5.29 13.59
CA PRO A 198 5.72 -5.27 12.81
C PRO A 198 5.93 -5.52 11.31
N VAL A 199 6.88 -4.82 10.67
CA VAL A 199 7.20 -5.01 9.24
C VAL A 199 7.68 -6.43 8.95
N THR A 200 8.54 -7.01 9.80
CA THR A 200 8.98 -8.39 9.57
C THR A 200 7.83 -9.39 9.75
N THR A 201 6.93 -9.13 10.71
CA THR A 201 5.72 -9.93 10.92
C THR A 201 4.82 -9.90 9.68
N CYS A 202 4.63 -8.73 9.05
CA CYS A 202 3.90 -8.62 7.80
C CYS A 202 4.59 -9.36 6.64
N HIS A 203 5.91 -9.21 6.48
CA HIS A 203 6.64 -9.95 5.44
C HIS A 203 6.56 -11.48 5.64
N THR A 204 6.61 -11.95 6.88
CA THR A 204 6.40 -13.37 7.21
C THR A 204 4.97 -13.81 6.88
N ALA A 205 3.96 -12.98 7.15
CA ALA A 205 2.59 -13.25 6.72
C ALA A 205 2.48 -13.41 5.19
N PHE A 206 3.04 -12.47 4.41
CA PHE A 206 3.05 -12.57 2.94
C PHE A 206 3.75 -13.85 2.45
N ALA A 207 4.90 -14.20 3.04
CA ALA A 207 5.61 -15.43 2.71
C ALA A 207 4.73 -16.68 2.90
N PHE A 208 4.04 -16.76 4.04
CA PHE A 208 3.12 -17.87 4.31
C PHE A 208 1.90 -17.88 3.39
N TYR A 209 1.36 -16.71 3.05
CA TYR A 209 0.23 -16.60 2.14
C TYR A 209 0.57 -17.06 0.71
N ASP A 210 1.74 -16.69 0.21
CA ASP A 210 2.22 -17.13 -1.09
C ASP A 210 2.47 -18.64 -1.11
N GLU A 211 3.07 -19.20 -0.06
CA GLU A 211 3.27 -20.65 0.07
C GLU A 211 1.97 -21.43 0.24
N LEU A 212 0.97 -20.85 0.92
CA LEU A 212 -0.38 -21.40 1.01
C LEU A 212 -1.01 -21.50 -0.38
N SER A 213 -0.90 -20.46 -1.20
CA SER A 213 -1.47 -20.43 -2.54
C SER A 213 -0.79 -21.40 -3.51
N LYS A 214 0.49 -21.72 -3.27
CA LYS A 214 1.26 -22.67 -4.08
C LYS A 214 0.93 -24.13 -3.75
N ASN A 215 0.83 -24.48 -2.46
CA ASN A 215 0.85 -25.88 -1.99
C ASN A 215 -0.34 -26.28 -1.08
N ASN A 216 -1.23 -25.35 -0.75
CA ASN A 216 -2.43 -25.52 0.11
C ASN A 216 -2.18 -26.28 1.42
N ASP A 217 -1.03 -26.04 2.09
CA ASP A 217 -0.64 -26.71 3.33
C ASP A 217 -1.19 -25.99 4.58
N SER A 218 -1.72 -26.78 5.52
CA SER A 218 -2.17 -26.38 6.84
C SER A 218 -1.17 -25.56 7.66
N ILE A 219 0.15 -25.81 7.52
CA ILE A 219 1.18 -25.04 8.25
C ILE A 219 1.28 -23.61 7.74
N ASN A 220 1.10 -23.42 6.43
CA ASN A 220 1.17 -22.10 5.80
C ASN A 220 -0.08 -21.28 6.11
N TYR A 221 -1.25 -21.93 6.14
CA TYR A 221 -2.48 -21.31 6.65
C TYR A 221 -2.30 -20.86 8.11
N ALA A 222 -1.80 -21.75 8.98
CA ALA A 222 -1.55 -21.41 10.38
C ALA A 222 -0.51 -20.28 10.52
N GLY A 223 0.56 -20.30 9.73
CA GLY A 223 1.58 -19.26 9.70
C GLY A 223 0.99 -17.90 9.34
N PHE A 224 0.23 -17.82 8.24
CA PHE A 224 -0.41 -16.58 7.83
C PHE A 224 -1.37 -16.04 8.90
N ILE A 225 -2.29 -16.89 9.39
CA ILE A 225 -3.30 -16.51 10.37
C ILE A 225 -2.68 -16.12 11.73
N ASN A 226 -1.62 -16.79 12.17
CA ASN A 226 -0.95 -16.45 13.43
C ASN A 226 -0.27 -15.08 13.34
N ASN A 227 0.36 -14.75 12.22
CA ASN A 227 0.96 -13.43 12.03
C ASN A 227 -0.12 -12.33 11.90
N ALA A 228 -1.25 -12.61 11.23
CA ALA A 228 -2.39 -11.69 11.18
C ALA A 228 -3.00 -11.44 12.57
N ASN A 229 -3.21 -12.49 13.37
CA ASN A 229 -3.69 -12.35 14.75
C ASN A 229 -2.69 -11.60 15.62
N TRP A 230 -1.38 -11.82 15.44
CA TRP A 230 -0.38 -11.06 16.18
C TRP A 230 -0.50 -9.55 15.92
N LEU A 231 -0.74 -9.13 14.68
CA LEU A 231 -0.94 -7.72 14.35
C LEU A 231 -2.17 -7.15 15.07
N LEU A 232 -3.28 -7.89 15.12
CA LEU A 232 -4.50 -7.48 15.85
C LEU A 232 -4.27 -7.41 17.37
N ASP A 233 -3.57 -8.39 17.92
CA ASP A 233 -3.36 -8.51 19.36
C ASP A 233 -2.32 -7.51 19.90
N ASN A 234 -1.51 -6.89 19.02
CA ASN A 234 -0.39 -6.02 19.39
C ASN A 234 -0.51 -4.58 18.85
N CYS A 235 -1.65 -4.22 18.26
CA CYS A 235 -1.97 -2.81 18.03
C CYS A 235 -2.57 -2.19 19.31
N ASP A 236 -2.36 -0.89 19.52
CA ASP A 236 -2.94 -0.18 20.67
C ASP A 236 -4.45 0.12 20.46
N SER A 237 -5.05 0.84 21.41
CA SER A 237 -6.47 1.23 21.30
C SER A 237 -6.77 2.19 20.14
N ASN A 238 -5.74 2.81 19.55
CA ASN A 238 -5.83 3.64 18.36
C ASN A 238 -5.33 2.88 17.11
N TYR A 239 -5.14 1.56 17.21
CA TYR A 239 -4.66 0.66 16.17
C TYR A 239 -3.22 0.90 15.70
N TYR A 240 -2.37 1.59 16.46
CA TYR A 240 -0.96 1.70 16.13
C TYR A 240 -0.17 0.45 16.48
N LEU A 241 0.70 0.01 15.57
CA LEU A 241 1.71 -1.02 15.84
C LEU A 241 3.00 -0.36 16.33
N HIS A 242 3.43 -0.75 17.52
CA HIS A 242 4.59 -0.16 18.18
C HIS A 242 5.87 -0.97 17.99
N TYR A 243 6.97 -0.25 17.93
CA TYR A 243 8.31 -0.81 18.01
C TYR A 243 8.86 -0.65 19.43
N GLU A 244 9.01 -1.77 20.14
CA GLU A 244 9.40 -1.81 21.57
C GLU A 244 10.90 -1.56 21.83
N PHE A 245 11.59 -0.89 20.92
CA PHE A 245 13.01 -0.57 21.02
C PHE A 245 13.32 0.82 20.47
N ASN A 246 14.39 1.44 20.99
CA ASN A 246 14.88 2.71 20.45
C ASN A 246 15.48 2.50 19.06
N PHE A 247 15.15 3.39 18.12
CA PHE A 247 15.73 3.38 16.78
C PHE A 247 16.35 4.74 16.46
N THR A 248 17.47 4.76 15.73
CA THR A 248 18.12 6.01 15.32
C THR A 248 18.06 6.16 13.81
N HIS A 249 17.41 7.23 13.34
CA HIS A 249 17.31 7.57 11.93
C HIS A 249 17.58 9.07 11.74
N GLY A 250 18.33 9.44 10.70
CA GLY A 250 18.59 10.86 10.40
C GLY A 250 19.37 11.63 11.49
N GLY A 251 19.97 10.93 12.47
CA GLY A 251 20.59 11.55 13.64
C GLY A 251 19.64 11.79 14.82
N GLU A 252 18.36 11.44 14.67
CA GLU A 252 17.34 11.50 15.72
C GLU A 252 17.08 10.12 16.33
N VAL A 253 16.75 10.10 17.62
CA VAL A 253 16.36 8.88 18.32
C VAL A 253 14.84 8.84 18.43
N LEU A 254 14.25 7.83 17.81
CA LEU A 254 12.88 7.43 18.06
C LEU A 254 12.87 6.53 19.31
N PRO A 255 12.26 6.97 20.43
CA PRO A 255 12.20 6.16 21.64
C PRO A 255 11.29 4.95 21.44
N ALA A 256 11.54 3.87 22.18
CA ALA A 256 10.66 2.69 22.22
C ALA A 256 9.19 3.09 22.38
N GLY A 257 8.32 2.43 21.63
CA GLY A 257 6.92 2.82 21.43
C GLY A 257 6.67 3.63 20.16
N TRP A 258 7.68 3.89 19.33
CA TRP A 258 7.52 4.57 18.04
C TRP A 258 6.74 3.72 17.02
N VAL A 259 6.15 4.39 16.03
CA VAL A 259 5.25 3.81 15.01
C VAL A 259 5.80 4.06 13.59
N SER A 260 5.29 3.36 12.58
CA SER A 260 5.76 3.47 11.19
C SER A 260 4.62 3.41 10.18
N GLY A 261 4.59 4.35 9.24
CA GLY A 261 3.59 4.37 8.16
C GLY A 261 3.73 3.16 7.22
N MET A 262 4.95 2.64 7.04
CA MET A 262 5.18 1.39 6.33
C MET A 262 4.55 0.21 7.09
N ALA A 263 4.76 0.12 8.41
CA ALA A 263 4.19 -0.95 9.23
C ALA A 263 2.66 -0.95 9.19
N GLN A 264 2.03 0.22 9.34
CA GLN A 264 0.57 0.37 9.27
C GLN A 264 0.03 -0.06 7.89
N GLY A 265 0.64 0.41 6.79
CA GLY A 265 0.22 0.00 5.45
C GLY A 265 0.40 -1.49 5.17
N LEU A 266 1.52 -2.10 5.58
CA LEU A 266 1.70 -3.54 5.42
C LEU A 266 0.72 -4.36 6.27
N ALA A 267 0.45 -3.94 7.50
CA ALA A 267 -0.52 -4.59 8.36
C ALA A 267 -1.94 -4.49 7.78
N LEU A 268 -2.29 -3.33 7.21
CA LEU A 268 -3.54 -3.13 6.50
C LEU A 268 -3.72 -4.14 5.36
N ALA A 269 -2.67 -4.39 4.58
CA ALA A 269 -2.68 -5.42 3.54
C ALA A 269 -2.90 -6.82 4.13
N VAL A 270 -2.15 -7.21 5.17
CA VAL A 270 -2.27 -8.54 5.79
C VAL A 270 -3.68 -8.78 6.34
N LEU A 271 -4.24 -7.81 7.05
CA LEU A 271 -5.59 -7.94 7.62
C LEU A 271 -6.67 -7.97 6.54
N SER A 272 -6.52 -7.19 5.46
CA SER A 272 -7.43 -7.25 4.31
C SER A 272 -7.39 -8.62 3.64
N MET A 273 -6.20 -9.19 3.42
CA MET A 273 -6.03 -10.54 2.88
C MET A 273 -6.58 -11.61 3.82
N ALA A 274 -6.44 -11.44 5.15
CA ALA A 274 -7.01 -12.35 6.13
C ALA A 274 -8.55 -12.29 6.16
N CYS A 275 -9.12 -11.11 5.95
CA CYS A 275 -10.56 -10.94 5.77
C CYS A 275 -11.07 -11.72 4.56
N ASP A 276 -10.43 -11.58 3.40
CA ASP A 276 -10.79 -12.34 2.19
C ASP A 276 -10.68 -13.85 2.40
N LEU A 277 -9.52 -14.31 2.91
CA LEU A 277 -9.22 -15.73 3.06
C LEU A 277 -10.18 -16.44 4.04
N THR A 278 -10.61 -15.76 5.10
CA THR A 278 -11.36 -16.39 6.21
C THR A 278 -12.84 -16.01 6.27
N GLY A 279 -13.20 -14.84 5.75
CA GLY A 279 -14.51 -14.22 5.98
C GLY A 279 -14.79 -13.86 7.44
N GLU A 280 -13.78 -13.85 8.33
CA GLU A 280 -13.96 -13.51 9.73
C GLU A 280 -13.98 -11.99 9.94
N GLN A 281 -15.07 -11.48 10.51
CA GLN A 281 -15.31 -10.05 10.75
C GLN A 281 -14.19 -9.35 11.55
N LYS A 282 -13.51 -10.05 12.47
CA LYS A 282 -12.44 -9.47 13.29
C LYS A 282 -11.27 -8.90 12.46
N TYR A 283 -11.00 -9.47 11.28
CA TYR A 283 -9.95 -8.99 10.39
C TYR A 283 -10.39 -7.72 9.68
N LEU A 284 -11.66 -7.63 9.29
CA LEU A 284 -12.24 -6.40 8.74
C LEU A 284 -12.26 -5.29 9.80
N ASP A 285 -12.76 -5.57 11.01
CA ASP A 285 -12.78 -4.58 12.11
C ASP A 285 -11.37 -4.06 12.45
N GLY A 286 -10.37 -4.95 12.39
CA GLY A 286 -8.97 -4.57 12.57
C GLY A 286 -8.40 -3.79 11.38
N ALA A 287 -8.75 -4.16 10.15
CA ALA A 287 -8.36 -3.44 8.95
C ALA A 287 -8.96 -2.02 8.93
N ASP A 288 -10.25 -1.86 9.28
CA ASP A 288 -10.91 -0.57 9.45
C ASP A 288 -10.16 0.30 10.47
N GLY A 289 -9.80 -0.29 11.61
CA GLY A 289 -9.01 0.36 12.65
C GLY A 289 -7.63 0.81 12.16
N ILE A 290 -6.87 -0.07 11.53
CA ILE A 290 -5.55 0.27 10.96
C ILE A 290 -5.69 1.33 9.85
N PHE A 291 -6.72 1.24 9.00
CA PHE A 291 -6.97 2.25 7.97
C PHE A 291 -7.16 3.65 8.55
N THR A 292 -7.77 3.78 9.74
CA THR A 292 -7.85 5.09 10.42
C THR A 292 -6.49 5.74 10.64
N THR A 293 -5.44 4.96 10.93
CA THR A 293 -4.08 5.47 11.14
C THR A 293 -3.41 5.96 9.85
N MET A 294 -3.98 5.64 8.70
CA MET A 294 -3.47 6.04 7.38
C MET A 294 -4.00 7.40 6.93
N TYR A 295 -5.02 7.96 7.60
CA TYR A 295 -5.51 9.31 7.32
C TYR A 295 -5.66 10.17 8.57
N LYS A 296 -5.48 9.60 9.76
CA LYS A 296 -5.60 10.29 11.04
C LYS A 296 -4.51 9.86 12.02
N ASN A 297 -3.77 10.86 12.50
CA ASN A 297 -2.86 10.75 13.62
C ASN A 297 -3.63 10.90 14.94
N SER A 298 -3.27 10.10 15.96
CA SER A 298 -3.92 10.16 17.27
C SER A 298 -3.05 9.57 18.37
N GLY A 299 -3.44 9.78 19.63
CA GLY A 299 -2.78 9.15 20.77
C GLY A 299 -1.34 9.64 21.01
N ASN A 300 -1.01 10.86 20.55
CA ASN A 300 0.37 11.39 20.53
C ASN A 300 1.33 10.55 19.68
N TYR A 301 0.81 9.94 18.61
CA TYR A 301 1.57 9.31 17.54
C TYR A 301 1.23 9.97 16.21
N TRP A 302 2.17 9.91 15.28
CA TRP A 302 1.91 10.23 13.89
C TRP A 302 2.74 9.33 12.98
N CYS A 303 2.18 8.99 11.82
CA CYS A 303 2.90 8.28 10.76
C CYS A 303 2.47 8.73 9.36
N ILE A 304 1.56 9.69 9.28
CA ILE A 304 1.11 10.32 8.05
C ILE A 304 1.24 11.83 8.15
N GLY A 305 1.40 12.50 7.01
CA GLY A 305 1.38 13.95 6.94
C GLY A 305 1.09 14.42 5.52
N VAL A 306 0.68 15.68 5.41
CA VAL A 306 0.55 16.37 4.13
C VAL A 306 1.50 17.55 4.13
N ASP A 307 2.32 17.66 3.08
CA ASP A 307 3.30 18.73 2.95
C ASP A 307 2.67 20.04 2.45
N GLU A 308 3.48 21.10 2.37
CA GLU A 308 3.08 22.41 1.90
C GLU A 308 2.45 22.43 0.50
N LYS A 309 2.68 21.41 -0.32
CA LYS A 309 2.24 21.33 -1.71
C LYS A 309 1.07 20.39 -1.86
N ASP A 310 0.42 20.00 -0.76
CA ASP A 310 -0.71 19.08 -0.72
C ASP A 310 -0.37 17.63 -1.12
N TYR A 311 0.90 17.22 -0.96
CA TYR A 311 1.30 15.83 -1.15
C TYR A 311 1.16 15.05 0.15
N TYR A 312 0.47 13.91 0.06
CA TYR A 312 0.27 12.97 1.15
C TYR A 312 1.46 12.01 1.28
N TRP A 313 1.95 11.86 2.51
CA TRP A 313 3.13 11.07 2.83
C TRP A 313 2.85 10.07 3.94
N LEU A 314 3.29 8.82 3.72
CA LEU A 314 3.49 7.81 4.75
C LEU A 314 4.94 7.87 5.23
N GLU A 315 5.15 8.18 6.50
CA GLU A 315 6.49 8.25 7.09
C GLU A 315 6.89 6.91 7.70
N GLU A 316 7.89 6.23 7.11
CA GLU A 316 8.48 5.02 7.70
C GLU A 316 9.08 5.31 9.08
N TYR A 317 9.68 6.49 9.25
CA TYR A 317 10.23 6.98 10.50
C TYR A 317 9.68 8.40 10.76
N PRO A 318 8.75 8.58 11.71
CA PRO A 318 8.15 9.88 12.02
C PRO A 318 9.11 10.78 12.81
N CYS A 319 10.18 11.21 12.13
CA CYS A 319 11.21 12.12 12.65
C CYS A 319 10.73 13.58 12.64
N SER A 320 11.37 14.46 13.41
CA SER A 320 11.00 15.90 13.50
C SER A 320 11.03 16.63 12.15
N ARG A 321 11.78 16.08 11.19
CA ARG A 321 11.68 16.43 9.78
C ARG A 321 11.23 15.20 9.00
N PHE A 322 10.30 15.42 8.06
CA PHE A 322 9.95 14.43 7.05
C PHE A 322 11.20 13.77 6.46
N CYS A 323 11.33 12.47 6.70
CA CYS A 323 12.44 11.68 6.17
C CYS A 323 12.11 11.20 4.75
N HIS A 324 10.82 10.99 4.45
CA HIS A 324 10.31 10.48 3.18
C HIS A 324 11.15 9.28 2.69
N VAL A 325 11.19 8.21 3.49
CA VAL A 325 11.85 6.95 3.09
C VAL A 325 11.07 6.35 1.92
N PHE A 326 11.76 6.18 0.79
CA PHE A 326 11.10 5.88 -0.47
C PHE A 326 10.40 4.52 -0.46
N ASN A 327 11.10 3.47 -0.03
CA ASN A 327 10.51 2.12 -0.02
C ASN A 327 9.33 2.02 0.94
N GLY A 328 9.39 2.69 2.09
CA GLY A 328 8.35 2.65 3.10
C GLY A 328 7.07 3.30 2.61
N MET A 329 7.20 4.45 1.94
CA MET A 329 6.10 5.11 1.25
C MET A 329 5.43 4.15 0.25
N VAL A 330 6.18 3.63 -0.73
CA VAL A 330 5.61 2.79 -1.79
C VAL A 330 5.02 1.48 -1.27
N SER A 331 5.70 0.82 -0.31
CA SER A 331 5.17 -0.40 0.32
C SER A 331 3.88 -0.15 1.09
N GLY A 332 3.78 0.98 1.80
CA GLY A 332 2.58 1.32 2.57
C GLY A 332 1.35 1.57 1.70
N LEU A 333 1.53 2.10 0.49
CA LEU A 333 0.43 2.31 -0.47
C LEU A 333 -0.26 1.01 -0.88
N TRP A 334 0.45 -0.12 -0.91
CA TRP A 334 -0.15 -1.43 -1.19
C TRP A 334 -1.22 -1.81 -0.16
N GLY A 335 -1.08 -1.36 1.08
CA GLY A 335 -2.10 -1.52 2.12
C GLY A 335 -3.43 -0.87 1.77
N LEU A 336 -3.37 0.39 1.32
CA LEU A 336 -4.55 1.15 0.89
C LEU A 336 -5.23 0.46 -0.30
N TRP A 337 -4.44 -0.10 -1.22
CA TRP A 337 -4.94 -0.89 -2.34
C TRP A 337 -5.67 -2.16 -1.89
N CYS A 338 -5.04 -2.99 -1.05
CA CYS A 338 -5.69 -4.19 -0.52
C CYS A 338 -6.99 -3.87 0.22
N TYR A 339 -7.00 -2.83 1.05
CA TYR A 339 -8.19 -2.43 1.79
C TYR A 339 -9.30 -1.92 0.87
N TYR A 340 -8.96 -1.09 -0.12
CA TYR A 340 -9.90 -0.68 -1.17
C TYR A 340 -10.54 -1.89 -1.85
N THR A 341 -9.74 -2.89 -2.18
CA THR A 341 -10.24 -4.10 -2.87
C THR A 341 -11.24 -4.89 -2.04
N ILE A 342 -11.05 -4.99 -0.73
CA ILE A 342 -11.98 -5.71 0.16
C ILE A 342 -13.25 -4.91 0.43
N THR A 343 -13.13 -3.60 0.63
CA THR A 343 -14.20 -2.77 1.19
C THR A 343 -14.96 -1.97 0.15
N GLY A 344 -14.34 -1.66 -0.98
CA GLY A 344 -14.82 -0.65 -1.92
C GLY A 344 -14.82 0.77 -1.35
N ASP A 345 -14.09 1.03 -0.25
CA ASP A 345 -14.03 2.36 0.37
C ASP A 345 -13.30 3.34 -0.54
N HIS A 346 -14.06 4.18 -1.24
CA HIS A 346 -13.52 5.19 -2.16
C HIS A 346 -12.52 6.14 -1.49
N PHE A 347 -12.61 6.38 -0.18
CA PHE A 347 -11.64 7.21 0.49
C PHE A 347 -10.25 6.54 0.55
N ALA A 348 -10.18 5.22 0.74
CA ALA A 348 -8.92 4.48 0.62
C ALA A 348 -8.32 4.59 -0.79
N GLY A 349 -9.17 4.58 -1.81
CA GLY A 349 -8.78 4.87 -3.20
C GLY A 349 -8.18 6.27 -3.37
N ILE A 350 -8.82 7.29 -2.83
CA ILE A 350 -8.30 8.67 -2.84
C ILE A 350 -6.93 8.75 -2.14
N MET A 351 -6.77 8.10 -0.99
CA MET A 351 -5.50 8.08 -0.25
C MET A 351 -4.39 7.38 -1.03
N LEU A 352 -4.70 6.28 -1.74
CA LEU A 352 -3.78 5.59 -2.65
C LEU A 352 -3.34 6.52 -3.78
N GLU A 353 -4.29 7.14 -4.49
CA GLU A 353 -4.03 8.06 -5.59
C GLU A 353 -3.23 9.29 -5.13
N ALA A 354 -3.50 9.81 -3.94
CA ALA A 354 -2.74 10.91 -3.35
C ALA A 354 -1.29 10.52 -3.05
N GLY A 355 -1.08 9.31 -2.53
CA GLY A 355 0.25 8.79 -2.27
C GLY A 355 1.04 8.53 -3.56
N ILE A 356 0.38 7.97 -4.58
CA ILE A 356 0.98 7.79 -5.91
C ILE A 356 1.42 9.13 -6.48
N LYS A 357 0.56 10.15 -6.42
CA LYS A 357 0.89 11.49 -6.92
C LYS A 357 2.10 12.10 -6.25
N SER A 358 2.20 11.88 -4.94
CA SER A 358 3.32 12.33 -4.12
C SER A 358 4.64 11.73 -4.59
N VAL A 359 4.65 10.43 -4.92
CA VAL A 359 5.83 9.78 -5.53
C VAL A 359 6.09 10.27 -6.95
N VAL A 360 5.07 10.34 -7.82
CA VAL A 360 5.20 10.76 -9.23
C VAL A 360 5.81 12.15 -9.36
N ASP A 361 5.38 13.11 -8.55
CA ASP A 361 5.84 14.50 -8.71
C ASP A 361 7.19 14.77 -8.03
N ASN A 362 7.58 13.91 -7.07
CA ASN A 362 8.74 14.17 -6.22
C ASN A 362 9.89 13.18 -6.40
N TYR A 363 9.73 12.07 -7.14
CA TYR A 363 10.81 11.09 -7.33
C TYR A 363 12.18 11.69 -7.72
N PRO A 364 12.30 12.80 -8.48
CA PRO A 364 13.61 13.36 -8.82
C PRO A 364 14.46 13.73 -7.59
N GLN A 365 13.84 13.98 -6.43
CA GLN A 365 14.54 14.29 -5.18
C GLN A 365 15.35 13.11 -4.63
N TRP A 366 14.92 11.87 -4.91
CA TRP A 366 15.65 10.67 -4.54
C TRP A 366 16.73 10.29 -5.55
N ASN A 367 16.79 10.92 -6.72
CA ASN A 367 17.86 10.63 -7.67
C ASN A 367 19.21 11.14 -7.13
N CYS A 368 20.25 10.29 -7.12
CA CYS A 368 21.60 10.73 -6.81
C CYS A 368 22.23 11.37 -8.06
N PRO A 369 22.48 12.70 -8.10
CA PRO A 369 22.97 13.33 -9.31
C PRO A 369 24.30 12.73 -9.77
N ASN A 370 24.37 12.36 -11.06
CA ASN A 370 25.53 11.73 -11.70
C ASN A 370 25.94 10.35 -11.14
N GLN A 371 25.01 9.65 -10.49
CA GLN A 371 25.20 8.29 -9.99
C GLN A 371 24.00 7.46 -10.44
N ASP A 372 24.25 6.24 -10.94
CA ASP A 372 23.18 5.27 -11.19
C ASP A 372 22.74 4.69 -9.82
N LEU A 373 22.11 5.54 -9.01
CA LEU A 373 21.74 5.26 -7.62
C LEU A 373 20.58 6.16 -7.18
N SER A 374 19.76 5.67 -6.25
CA SER A 374 18.79 6.46 -5.52
C SER A 374 19.18 6.62 -4.04
N TYR A 375 18.83 7.77 -3.47
CA TYR A 375 18.83 7.98 -2.03
C TYR A 375 17.77 7.08 -1.39
N TYR A 376 18.07 6.58 -0.19
CA TYR A 376 17.15 5.80 0.65
C TYR A 376 15.98 6.67 1.15
N CYS A 377 16.29 7.89 1.56
CA CYS A 377 15.38 8.87 2.14
C CYS A 377 15.92 10.28 1.84
N LEU A 378 15.13 11.33 2.10
CA LEU A 378 15.52 12.73 1.86
C LEU A 378 16.45 13.32 2.93
N HIS A 379 16.94 12.49 3.86
CA HIS A 379 18.20 12.75 4.57
C HIS A 379 19.45 12.47 3.73
N TYR A 380 19.27 12.12 2.44
CA TYR A 380 20.32 11.86 1.45
C TYR A 380 21.26 10.68 1.81
N ASN A 381 20.74 9.73 2.58
CA ASN A 381 21.41 8.47 2.87
C ASN A 381 21.43 7.59 1.62
N LYS A 382 22.54 6.86 1.39
CA LYS A 382 22.71 5.97 0.24
C LYS A 382 22.82 4.53 0.70
N ASN A 383 22.11 3.62 0.04
CA ASN A 383 22.23 2.19 0.30
C ASN A 383 21.89 1.39 -0.98
N ILE A 384 22.86 0.66 -1.51
CA ILE A 384 22.71 -0.07 -2.77
C ILE A 384 21.63 -1.16 -2.71
N ASN A 385 21.42 -1.78 -1.54
CA ASN A 385 20.38 -2.81 -1.38
C ASN A 385 18.98 -2.19 -1.53
N TYR A 386 18.80 -0.93 -1.12
CA TYR A 386 17.54 -0.22 -1.28
C TYR A 386 17.37 0.38 -2.67
N HIS A 387 18.45 0.78 -3.33
CA HIS A 387 18.36 1.24 -4.72
C HIS A 387 17.68 0.23 -5.64
N ASN A 388 18.08 -1.04 -5.56
CA ASN A 388 17.45 -2.12 -6.33
C ASN A 388 15.97 -2.30 -5.93
N LYS A 389 15.64 -2.18 -4.63
CA LYS A 389 14.24 -2.23 -4.17
C LYS A 389 13.40 -1.10 -4.74
N HIS A 390 13.92 0.13 -4.79
CA HIS A 390 13.20 1.28 -5.33
C HIS A 390 12.87 1.07 -6.81
N ILE A 391 13.84 0.58 -7.59
CA ILE A 391 13.60 0.24 -9.00
C ILE A 391 12.51 -0.82 -9.11
N LEU A 392 12.58 -1.91 -8.33
CA LEU A 392 11.60 -2.99 -8.40
C LEU A 392 10.19 -2.51 -8.03
N GLN A 393 10.05 -1.73 -6.96
CA GLN A 393 8.77 -1.18 -6.52
C GLN A 393 8.15 -0.26 -7.58
N LEU A 394 8.92 0.70 -8.09
CA LEU A 394 8.45 1.62 -9.13
C LEU A 394 7.98 0.88 -10.37
N ARG A 395 8.75 -0.09 -10.82
CA ARG A 395 8.40 -0.85 -12.01
C ARG A 395 7.15 -1.68 -11.82
N TYR A 396 7.07 -2.42 -10.72
CA TYR A 396 5.89 -3.21 -10.42
C TYR A 396 4.63 -2.34 -10.37
N PHE A 397 4.65 -1.25 -9.61
CA PHE A 397 3.49 -0.35 -9.53
C PHE A 397 3.19 0.30 -10.88
N GLY A 398 4.22 0.64 -11.67
CA GLY A 398 4.07 1.16 -13.03
C GLY A 398 3.33 0.20 -13.94
N ASP A 399 3.72 -1.07 -13.96
CA ASP A 399 3.05 -2.10 -14.78
C ASP A 399 1.64 -2.39 -14.26
N TYR A 400 1.50 -2.54 -12.93
CA TYR A 400 0.27 -2.97 -12.28
C TYR A 400 -0.84 -1.92 -12.40
N PHE A 401 -0.53 -0.66 -12.13
CA PHE A 401 -1.49 0.45 -12.19
C PHE A 401 -1.46 1.22 -13.52
N GLY A 402 -0.58 0.87 -14.45
CA GLY A 402 -0.43 1.57 -15.73
C GLY A 402 0.20 2.97 -15.62
N ILE A 403 1.06 3.21 -14.63
CA ILE A 403 1.66 4.52 -14.32
C ILE A 403 2.98 4.68 -15.06
N ALA A 404 2.95 5.35 -16.23
CA ALA A 404 4.13 5.58 -17.06
C ALA A 404 5.26 6.33 -16.32
N GLU A 405 4.90 7.28 -15.45
CA GLU A 405 5.83 8.10 -14.68
C GLU A 405 6.64 7.28 -13.67
N PHE A 406 6.13 6.15 -13.18
CA PHE A 406 6.91 5.27 -12.32
C PHE A 406 8.02 4.54 -13.09
N HIS A 407 7.77 4.18 -14.36
CA HIS A 407 8.84 3.71 -15.23
C HIS A 407 9.88 4.82 -15.48
N GLN A 408 9.44 6.05 -15.71
CA GLN A 408 10.35 7.20 -15.87
C GLN A 408 11.16 7.48 -14.59
N ALA A 409 10.55 7.30 -13.41
CA ALA A 409 11.24 7.43 -12.13
C ALA A 409 12.33 6.37 -11.97
N ALA A 410 12.03 5.12 -12.32
CA ALA A 410 13.00 4.03 -12.27
C ALA A 410 14.13 4.24 -13.30
N ASP A 411 13.83 4.81 -14.47
CA ASP A 411 14.83 5.25 -15.46
C ASP A 411 15.69 6.40 -14.91
N CYS A 412 15.08 7.34 -14.18
CA CYS A 412 15.79 8.48 -13.62
C CYS A 412 16.85 8.07 -12.59
N PHE A 413 16.58 7.01 -11.82
CA PHE A 413 17.52 6.47 -10.84
C PHE A 413 18.70 5.73 -11.48
N SER A 414 18.63 5.34 -12.76
CA SER A 414 19.73 4.64 -13.45
C SER A 414 19.78 4.96 -14.95
N ASN A 415 20.89 5.51 -15.42
CA ASN A 415 21.11 5.78 -16.86
C ASN A 415 21.46 4.51 -17.65
N LYS A 416 21.76 3.41 -16.96
CA LYS A 416 22.08 2.10 -17.53
C LYS A 416 21.05 1.12 -17.04
N TYR A 417 20.01 0.91 -17.83
CA TYR A 417 18.97 -0.01 -17.44
C TYR A 417 18.51 -0.88 -18.60
N PHE A 418 18.11 -2.09 -18.23
CA PHE A 418 17.44 -3.06 -19.07
C PHE A 418 16.31 -3.64 -18.19
N ALA A 419 15.10 -3.65 -18.72
CA ALA A 419 13.94 -4.22 -18.06
C ALA A 419 13.06 -4.92 -19.08
N ALA A 420 12.61 -6.12 -18.74
CA ALA A 420 11.68 -6.92 -19.49
C ALA A 420 10.48 -7.31 -18.60
N TYR A 421 9.26 -7.23 -19.13
CA TYR A 421 8.01 -7.48 -18.40
C TYR A 421 7.07 -8.41 -19.16
N PRO A 422 6.30 -9.28 -18.48
CA PRO A 422 6.27 -9.48 -17.02
C PRO A 422 7.56 -10.08 -16.46
N ARG A 423 7.82 -9.88 -15.15
CA ARG A 423 9.08 -10.30 -14.49
C ARG A 423 9.20 -11.80 -14.26
N SER A 424 8.10 -12.52 -14.37
CA SER A 424 8.01 -13.98 -14.44
C SER A 424 6.87 -14.33 -15.41
N LEU A 425 6.90 -15.54 -15.96
CA LEU A 425 5.80 -16.05 -16.78
C LEU A 425 5.26 -17.33 -16.17
N THR A 426 3.94 -17.41 -16.07
CA THR A 426 3.24 -18.65 -15.75
C THR A 426 2.39 -19.02 -16.94
N LEU A 427 2.70 -20.17 -17.57
CA LEU A 427 2.08 -20.62 -18.81
C LEU A 427 1.19 -21.84 -18.57
N SER A 428 0.14 -21.96 -19.38
CA SER A 428 -0.76 -23.12 -19.39
C SER A 428 -0.02 -24.40 -19.81
N PRO A 429 -0.54 -25.60 -19.47
CA PRO A 429 0.09 -26.85 -19.88
C PRO A 429 0.02 -27.09 -21.40
N GLU A 430 -0.92 -26.46 -22.12
CA GLU A 430 -1.01 -26.51 -23.57
C GLU A 430 0.08 -25.66 -24.27
N GLU A 431 0.12 -25.71 -25.60
CA GLU A 431 0.90 -24.74 -26.39
C GLU A 431 0.32 -23.33 -26.16
N ASP A 432 1.18 -22.39 -25.77
CA ASP A 432 0.77 -21.07 -25.30
C ASP A 432 1.74 -19.98 -25.77
N THR A 433 1.25 -18.74 -25.85
CA THR A 433 2.04 -17.56 -26.22
C THR A 433 1.85 -16.44 -25.19
N ALA A 434 2.94 -15.84 -24.75
CA ALA A 434 2.94 -14.70 -23.85
C ALA A 434 3.77 -13.54 -24.40
N GLU A 435 3.34 -12.31 -24.15
CA GLU A 435 4.04 -11.11 -24.61
C GLU A 435 5.06 -10.64 -23.56
N LEU A 436 6.23 -10.18 -24.02
CA LEU A 436 7.25 -9.50 -23.24
C LEU A 436 7.47 -8.07 -23.76
N LYS A 437 7.32 -7.08 -22.88
CA LYS A 437 7.64 -5.67 -23.14
C LYS A 437 9.02 -5.31 -22.62
N LEU A 438 9.83 -4.66 -23.45
CA LEU A 438 11.21 -4.29 -23.16
C LEU A 438 11.41 -2.78 -23.08
N PHE A 439 12.17 -2.37 -22.07
CA PHE A 439 12.67 -1.01 -21.89
C PHE A 439 14.16 -1.08 -21.60
N SER A 440 14.99 -0.54 -22.48
CA SER A 440 16.44 -0.60 -22.30
C SER A 440 17.16 0.57 -22.94
N THR A 441 18.12 1.14 -22.21
CA THR A 441 19.17 2.02 -22.77
C THR A 441 20.43 1.25 -23.14
N LEU A 442 20.51 -0.02 -22.75
CA LEU A 442 21.61 -0.93 -23.03
C LEU A 442 21.34 -1.75 -24.31
N SER A 443 22.40 -2.12 -25.01
CA SER A 443 22.34 -3.20 -26.00
C SER A 443 22.15 -4.53 -25.28
N TRP A 444 21.34 -5.40 -25.87
CA TRP A 444 20.95 -6.67 -25.27
C TRP A 444 20.82 -7.79 -26.31
N ASN A 445 20.92 -9.04 -25.83
CA ASN A 445 20.56 -10.28 -26.51
C ASN A 445 19.61 -11.06 -25.59
N VAL A 446 18.84 -12.00 -26.15
CA VAL A 446 17.89 -12.85 -25.39
C VAL A 446 18.13 -14.32 -25.71
N ASN A 447 18.00 -15.19 -24.71
CA ASN A 447 18.10 -16.63 -24.85
C ASN A 447 17.13 -17.35 -23.90
N ALA A 448 16.39 -18.34 -24.40
CA ALA A 448 15.69 -19.31 -23.57
C ALA A 448 16.61 -20.50 -23.28
N ASP A 449 16.67 -20.95 -22.02
CA ASP A 449 17.59 -22.01 -21.59
C ASP A 449 17.07 -23.45 -21.82
N HIS A 450 15.85 -23.61 -22.35
CA HIS A 450 15.26 -24.91 -22.64
C HIS A 450 14.57 -24.95 -24.01
N GLU A 451 14.61 -26.12 -24.67
CA GLU A 451 14.08 -26.33 -26.03
C GLU A 451 12.55 -26.22 -26.14
N TRP A 452 11.82 -26.34 -25.03
CA TRP A 452 10.36 -26.22 -25.02
C TRP A 452 9.88 -24.76 -24.99
N LEU A 453 10.80 -23.79 -24.89
CA LEU A 453 10.53 -22.37 -24.80
C LEU A 453 11.33 -21.63 -25.88
N SER A 454 10.72 -20.68 -26.58
CA SER A 454 11.40 -19.83 -27.55
C SER A 454 10.93 -18.39 -27.46
N VAL A 455 11.77 -17.46 -27.90
CA VAL A 455 11.48 -16.02 -27.89
C VAL A 455 11.71 -15.47 -29.29
N GLN A 456 10.73 -14.74 -29.83
CA GLN A 456 10.80 -14.10 -31.14
C GLN A 456 10.26 -12.68 -31.09
N GLY A 457 10.66 -11.82 -32.01
CA GLY A 457 10.19 -10.43 -32.08
C GLY A 457 11.30 -9.45 -32.45
N ILE A 458 10.94 -8.17 -32.61
CA ILE A 458 11.87 -7.09 -32.97
C ILE A 458 11.54 -5.85 -32.13
N GLY A 459 12.56 -5.25 -31.51
CA GLY A 459 12.42 -3.99 -30.80
C GLY A 459 11.94 -4.21 -29.36
N ASN A 460 10.88 -3.51 -28.96
CA ASN A 460 10.44 -3.44 -27.57
C ASN A 460 9.32 -4.42 -27.20
N GLU A 461 8.86 -5.24 -28.15
CA GLU A 461 7.81 -6.24 -27.94
C GLU A 461 8.33 -7.59 -28.47
N LEU A 462 8.37 -8.59 -27.60
CA LEU A 462 8.79 -9.96 -27.90
C LEU A 462 7.68 -10.94 -27.54
N ASP A 463 7.46 -11.95 -28.38
CA ASP A 463 6.59 -13.07 -28.07
C ASP A 463 7.41 -14.23 -27.50
N VAL A 464 6.93 -14.80 -26.41
CA VAL A 464 7.41 -16.02 -25.78
C VAL A 464 6.47 -17.14 -26.16
N LEU A 465 6.98 -18.14 -26.87
CA LEU A 465 6.22 -19.31 -27.31
C LEU A 465 6.67 -20.51 -26.51
N CYS A 466 5.71 -21.30 -26.03
CA CYS A 466 6.00 -22.54 -25.34
C CYS A 466 5.28 -23.73 -26.00
N ASN A 467 5.96 -24.88 -26.02
CA ASN A 467 5.36 -26.15 -26.42
C ASN A 467 4.49 -26.69 -25.28
N GLU A 468 3.60 -27.64 -25.57
CA GLU A 468 2.83 -28.38 -24.57
C GLU A 468 3.74 -29.05 -23.51
N ASN A 469 3.32 -29.04 -22.24
CA ASN A 469 3.91 -29.79 -21.13
C ASN A 469 3.09 -31.07 -20.84
N PRO A 470 3.48 -32.24 -21.37
CA PRO A 470 2.76 -33.50 -21.15
C PRO A 470 3.01 -34.13 -19.77
N SER A 471 3.80 -33.49 -18.90
CA SER A 471 4.20 -34.01 -17.59
C SER A 471 3.19 -33.64 -16.51
N TYR A 472 3.00 -34.52 -15.51
CA TYR A 472 2.26 -34.23 -14.28
C TYR A 472 3.06 -33.36 -13.28
N GLN A 473 4.26 -32.93 -13.65
CA GLN A 473 5.07 -32.00 -12.87
C GLN A 473 5.21 -30.65 -13.58
N CYS A 474 5.24 -29.56 -12.79
CA CYS A 474 5.62 -28.26 -13.31
C CYS A 474 7.02 -28.37 -13.93
N ARG A 475 7.23 -27.71 -15.07
CA ARG A 475 8.58 -27.50 -15.60
C ARG A 475 8.92 -26.02 -15.58
N THR A 476 10.19 -25.74 -15.39
CA THR A 476 10.70 -24.37 -15.27
C THR A 476 11.81 -24.15 -16.27
N ALA A 477 11.85 -22.96 -16.85
CA ALA A 477 12.91 -22.47 -17.70
C ALA A 477 13.19 -21.01 -17.34
N ASN A 478 14.22 -20.46 -17.93
CA ASN A 478 14.59 -19.07 -17.81
C ASN A 478 14.79 -18.46 -19.18
N ILE A 479 14.26 -17.25 -19.34
CA ILE A 479 14.64 -16.36 -20.44
C ILE A 479 15.69 -15.40 -19.89
N SER A 480 16.91 -15.51 -20.39
CA SER A 480 18.04 -14.67 -19.97
C SER A 480 18.30 -13.58 -21.00
N PHE A 481 18.34 -12.34 -20.53
CA PHE A 481 18.79 -11.19 -21.29
C PHE A 481 20.24 -10.87 -20.92
N THR A 482 21.12 -10.76 -21.91
CA THR A 482 22.53 -10.44 -21.71
C THR A 482 22.92 -9.16 -22.43
N GLY A 483 23.80 -8.39 -21.84
CA GLY A 483 24.31 -7.14 -22.38
C GLY A 483 25.71 -7.29 -22.97
N SER A 484 26.36 -6.16 -23.21
CA SER A 484 27.74 -6.10 -23.68
C SER A 484 28.68 -6.91 -22.78
N GLY A 485 29.46 -7.82 -23.38
CA GLY A 485 30.43 -8.66 -22.66
C GLY A 485 29.79 -9.80 -21.85
N ASP A 486 28.64 -10.32 -22.31
CA ASP A 486 27.92 -11.47 -21.73
C ASP A 486 27.44 -11.27 -20.28
N ASN A 487 27.36 -10.02 -19.82
CA ASN A 487 26.81 -9.71 -18.50
C ASN A 487 25.30 -9.96 -18.51
N VAL A 488 24.80 -10.78 -17.58
CA VAL A 488 23.37 -11.02 -17.41
C VAL A 488 22.71 -9.73 -16.93
N LEU A 489 21.77 -9.21 -17.73
CA LEU A 489 21.00 -8.00 -17.44
C LEU A 489 19.75 -8.32 -16.63
N GLN A 490 19.02 -9.35 -17.05
CA GLN A 490 17.81 -9.81 -16.39
C GLN A 490 17.55 -11.28 -16.73
N VAL A 491 16.94 -12.00 -15.79
CA VAL A 491 16.41 -13.34 -16.01
C VAL A 491 14.92 -13.31 -15.70
N ILE A 492 14.10 -13.81 -16.62
CA ILE A 492 12.66 -14.03 -16.42
C ILE A 492 12.48 -15.53 -16.17
N PRO A 493 12.15 -15.95 -14.94
CA PRO A 493 11.75 -17.32 -14.68
C PRO A 493 10.41 -17.59 -15.34
N VAL A 494 10.33 -18.71 -16.04
CA VAL A 494 9.13 -19.20 -16.73
C VAL A 494 8.75 -20.53 -16.11
N LYS A 495 7.56 -20.58 -15.51
CA LYS A 495 6.96 -21.81 -14.98
C LYS A 495 5.83 -22.22 -15.90
N GLN A 496 5.90 -23.42 -16.44
CA GLN A 496 4.77 -24.01 -17.14
C GLN A 496 4.12 -25.05 -16.24
N HIS A 497 2.80 -24.94 -16.08
CA HIS A 497 2.04 -25.87 -15.26
C HIS A 497 2.09 -27.30 -15.83
N PRO A 498 1.93 -28.33 -14.99
CA PRO A 498 1.77 -29.70 -15.45
C PRO A 498 0.47 -29.86 -16.22
N VAL A 499 0.42 -30.86 -17.11
CA VAL A 499 -0.87 -31.39 -17.56
C VAL A 499 -1.65 -31.81 -16.33
N ARG A 500 -2.82 -31.20 -16.10
CA ARG A 500 -3.68 -31.58 -14.97
C ARG A 500 -4.23 -32.97 -15.28
N SER A 501 -3.97 -33.93 -14.41
CA SER A 501 -5.00 -34.94 -14.15
C SER A 501 -6.07 -34.25 -13.32
N TYR A 502 -7.31 -34.30 -13.77
CA TYR A 502 -8.42 -33.77 -13.00
C TYR A 502 -8.44 -34.48 -11.64
N SER A 503 -8.44 -33.71 -10.56
CA SER A 503 -8.82 -34.25 -9.26
C SER A 503 -10.34 -34.17 -9.17
N LEU A 504 -10.98 -35.32 -9.02
CA LEU A 504 -12.40 -35.38 -8.66
C LEU A 504 -12.55 -35.08 -7.15
N ALA A 505 -12.24 -33.85 -6.75
CA ALA A 505 -12.62 -33.29 -5.46
C ALA A 505 -12.42 -31.76 -5.44
N ASP A 506 -13.37 -31.03 -6.02
CA ASP A 506 -13.86 -29.85 -5.31
C ASP A 506 -14.09 -30.26 -3.85
N MET A 507 -13.61 -29.48 -2.87
CA MET A 507 -13.85 -29.70 -1.44
C MET A 507 -15.36 -29.79 -1.15
N LYS A 508 -15.94 -30.99 -1.28
CA LYS A 508 -17.34 -31.24 -0.96
C LYS A 508 -17.44 -31.77 0.46
N ILE A 509 -17.92 -30.91 1.37
CA ILE A 509 -18.45 -31.36 2.65
C ILE A 509 -19.73 -32.15 2.37
N ILE A 510 -19.65 -33.49 2.42
CA ILE A 510 -20.82 -34.36 2.27
C ILE A 510 -21.50 -34.53 3.63
N LYS A 511 -22.76 -34.07 3.72
CA LYS A 511 -23.62 -34.29 4.89
C LYS A 511 -24.35 -35.62 4.75
N VAL A 512 -24.32 -36.44 5.80
CA VAL A 512 -25.00 -37.74 5.86
C VAL A 512 -26.03 -37.78 7.00
N SER A 513 -26.98 -38.71 6.92
CA SER A 513 -27.92 -38.98 8.01
C SER A 513 -27.20 -39.49 9.27
N PRO A 514 -27.82 -39.36 10.45
CA PRO A 514 -27.28 -39.93 11.68
C PRO A 514 -27.28 -41.47 11.67
N ASP A 515 -28.11 -42.14 10.88
CA ASP A 515 -28.12 -43.60 10.73
C ASP A 515 -26.85 -44.12 10.05
N SER A 516 -26.45 -45.36 10.30
CA SER A 516 -25.33 -45.97 9.57
C SER A 516 -25.64 -46.09 8.07
N GLY A 517 -24.65 -45.82 7.21
CA GLY A 517 -24.87 -45.84 5.76
C GLY A 517 -23.60 -45.97 4.95
N GLN A 518 -23.74 -45.78 3.63
CA GLN A 518 -22.63 -45.84 2.69
C GLN A 518 -22.74 -44.78 1.58
N ILE A 519 -21.61 -44.28 1.11
CA ILE A 519 -21.49 -43.32 0.01
C ILE A 519 -20.47 -43.83 -1.00
N TRP A 520 -20.72 -43.52 -2.26
CA TRP A 520 -19.83 -43.78 -3.37
C TRP A 520 -19.17 -42.49 -3.84
N PHE A 521 -17.87 -42.56 -4.11
CA PHE A 521 -17.10 -41.51 -4.75
C PHE A 521 -16.52 -42.07 -6.04
N GLU A 522 -16.69 -41.31 -7.12
CA GLU A 522 -15.94 -41.53 -8.35
C GLU A 522 -14.55 -40.93 -8.16
N VAL A 523 -13.52 -41.62 -8.61
CA VAL A 523 -12.11 -41.23 -8.48
C VAL A 523 -11.53 -41.24 -9.89
N ASP A 524 -11.48 -40.08 -10.52
CA ASP A 524 -10.99 -39.94 -11.90
C ASP A 524 -9.50 -39.61 -11.89
N ILE A 525 -8.67 -40.59 -11.53
CA ILE A 525 -7.21 -40.43 -11.45
C ILE A 525 -6.56 -41.57 -12.24
N ASP A 526 -5.70 -41.25 -13.21
CA ASP A 526 -5.03 -42.19 -14.14
C ASP A 526 -3.94 -43.09 -13.49
N ASN A 527 -3.90 -43.20 -12.16
CA ASN A 527 -2.85 -43.90 -11.41
C ASN A 527 -3.37 -44.81 -10.29
N MET A 528 -2.52 -45.72 -9.80
CA MET A 528 -2.85 -46.56 -8.62
C MET A 528 -2.96 -45.71 -7.34
N TRP A 529 -4.15 -45.65 -6.75
CA TRP A 529 -4.43 -44.86 -5.53
C TRP A 529 -4.77 -45.71 -4.29
N THR A 530 -4.62 -45.09 -3.11
CA THR A 530 -4.97 -45.62 -1.78
C THR A 530 -5.74 -44.58 -0.98
N VAL A 531 -6.42 -44.98 0.11
CA VAL A 531 -7.28 -44.09 0.90
C VAL A 531 -7.03 -44.27 2.38
N LYS A 532 -6.96 -43.16 3.12
CA LYS A 532 -6.91 -43.14 4.58
C LYS A 532 -8.12 -42.41 5.14
N CYS A 533 -8.63 -42.95 6.23
CA CYS A 533 -9.68 -42.36 7.04
C CYS A 533 -9.07 -41.98 8.40
N ASP A 534 -9.41 -40.81 8.93
CA ASP A 534 -8.84 -40.31 10.19
C ASP A 534 -9.63 -40.75 11.45
N HIS A 535 -10.84 -41.29 11.30
CA HIS A 535 -11.69 -41.70 12.42
C HIS A 535 -12.20 -43.14 12.34
N TYR A 536 -12.36 -43.78 13.51
CA TYR A 536 -12.77 -45.19 13.63
C TYR A 536 -14.20 -45.51 13.14
N TRP A 537 -15.08 -44.51 13.10
CA TRP A 537 -16.49 -44.66 12.74
C TRP A 537 -16.74 -44.57 11.24
N ILE A 538 -15.70 -44.36 10.43
CA ILE A 538 -15.72 -44.48 8.97
C ILE A 538 -14.76 -45.58 8.52
N LYS A 539 -15.10 -46.25 7.42
CA LYS A 539 -14.23 -47.22 6.74
C LYS A 539 -14.35 -47.05 5.23
N SER A 540 -13.22 -46.96 4.56
CA SER A 540 -13.14 -46.92 3.11
C SER A 540 -12.72 -48.27 2.51
N SER A 541 -13.16 -48.54 1.29
CA SER A 541 -12.70 -49.67 0.49
C SER A 541 -12.68 -49.30 -0.99
N LYS A 542 -11.54 -49.52 -1.66
CA LYS A 542 -11.41 -49.40 -3.11
C LYS A 542 -12.23 -50.51 -3.78
N VAL A 543 -13.16 -50.13 -4.66
CA VAL A 543 -14.04 -51.08 -5.36
C VAL A 543 -13.49 -51.40 -6.76
N ASN A 544 -13.03 -50.39 -7.48
CA ASN A 544 -12.26 -50.51 -8.71
C ASN A 544 -11.37 -49.26 -8.88
N ASP A 545 -10.72 -49.10 -10.03
CA ASP A 545 -9.80 -47.98 -10.27
C ASP A 545 -10.48 -46.61 -10.36
N THR A 546 -11.80 -46.56 -10.54
CA THR A 546 -12.55 -45.30 -10.60
C THR A 546 -13.57 -45.12 -9.47
N MET A 547 -13.67 -46.06 -8.52
CA MET A 547 -14.73 -46.05 -7.50
C MET A 547 -14.24 -46.39 -6.10
N LEU A 548 -14.57 -45.51 -5.15
CA LEU A 548 -14.36 -45.65 -3.72
C LEU A 548 -15.70 -45.78 -2.98
N LEU A 549 -15.79 -46.80 -2.12
CA LEU A 549 -16.92 -46.97 -1.20
C LEU A 549 -16.51 -46.54 0.21
N VAL A 550 -17.31 -45.68 0.83
CA VAL A 550 -17.14 -45.27 2.24
C VAL A 550 -18.36 -45.68 3.03
N LYS A 551 -18.14 -46.42 4.12
CA LYS A 551 -19.17 -46.81 5.08
C LYS A 551 -18.98 -46.04 6.36
N TYR A 552 -20.07 -45.56 6.95
CA TYR A 552 -20.06 -44.83 8.22
C TYR A 552 -21.02 -45.47 9.22
N MET A 553 -20.61 -45.47 10.49
CA MET A 553 -21.43 -45.96 11.60
C MET A 553 -22.45 -44.91 12.02
N GLU A 554 -23.52 -45.38 12.67
CA GLU A 554 -24.56 -44.53 13.26
C GLU A 554 -23.97 -43.54 14.27
N ASN A 555 -24.46 -42.31 14.27
CA ASN A 555 -24.16 -41.28 15.27
C ASN A 555 -25.25 -41.25 16.34
N THR A 556 -25.01 -41.93 17.46
CA THR A 556 -25.93 -42.00 18.60
C THR A 556 -25.85 -40.78 19.53
N SER A 557 -25.02 -39.79 19.19
CA SER A 557 -24.84 -38.54 19.95
C SER A 557 -25.72 -37.42 19.41
N SER A 558 -26.17 -36.52 20.29
CA SER A 558 -26.85 -35.27 19.91
C SER A 558 -25.90 -34.21 19.31
N ARG A 559 -24.59 -34.46 19.30
CA ARG A 559 -23.58 -33.57 18.72
C ARG A 559 -23.15 -34.04 17.31
N ARG A 560 -22.91 -33.07 16.43
CA ARG A 560 -22.29 -33.33 15.11
C ARG A 560 -20.87 -33.86 15.29
N ARG A 561 -20.46 -34.78 14.41
CA ARG A 561 -19.09 -35.24 14.25
C ARG A 561 -18.68 -35.16 12.78
N THR A 562 -17.40 -34.93 12.54
CA THR A 562 -16.80 -34.79 11.20
C THR A 562 -15.59 -35.72 11.13
N ALA A 563 -15.34 -36.29 9.95
CA ALA A 563 -14.15 -37.07 9.67
C ALA A 563 -13.62 -36.68 8.28
N ASN A 564 -12.31 -36.80 8.14
CA ASN A 564 -11.59 -36.52 6.90
C ASN A 564 -11.20 -37.82 6.20
N LEU A 565 -11.25 -37.76 4.87
CA LEU A 565 -10.85 -38.85 4.01
C LEU A 565 -9.82 -38.30 3.03
N GLU A 566 -8.64 -38.92 3.02
CA GLU A 566 -7.52 -38.53 2.18
C GLU A 566 -7.24 -39.65 1.18
N VAL A 567 -7.21 -39.30 -0.11
CA VAL A 567 -6.85 -40.22 -1.20
C VAL A 567 -5.43 -39.87 -1.63
N TYR A 568 -4.55 -40.86 -1.65
CA TYR A 568 -3.15 -40.68 -2.08
C TYR A 568 -2.88 -41.51 -3.32
N ILE A 569 -2.11 -40.95 -4.24
CA ILE A 569 -1.50 -41.72 -5.32
C ILE A 569 -0.32 -42.48 -4.71
N LYS A 570 -0.21 -43.77 -5.03
CA LYS A 570 0.92 -44.58 -4.59
C LYS A 570 2.08 -44.31 -5.56
N ASP A 571 3.19 -43.80 -5.03
CA ASP A 571 4.46 -43.67 -5.78
C ASP A 571 4.90 -44.99 -6.43
#